data_AF-A0A951NBL2-F1
#
_entry.id   AF-A0A951NBL2-F1
#
_cell.length_a   1.000
_cell.length_b   1.000
_cell.length_c   1.000
_cell.angle_alpha   90.00
_cell.angle_beta   90.00
_cell.angle_gamma   90.00
#
_symmetry.space_group_name_H-M   'P 1'
#
loop_
_entity.id
_entity.type
_entity.pdbx_description
1 polymer ?
#
loop_
_entity_poly.entity_id
_entity_poly.type
_entity_poly.pdbx_seq_one_letter_code
_entity_poly.pdbx_strand_id
1 'polypeptide(L)'
;MRVLIAPDGFGGTLSPVEAAAAIAAGWRAAAPDDDLDLAPLSDGGPGFVEVLAAALPGAHRLAVRVEDPLARPVRAEDPLARPVRAELLLDGTTAYVE
;
A
#
# COMPACT_ATOMS: atom_id res chain seq x y z
N MET A 1 24.24 13.85 3.65
CA MET A 1 24.35 12.38 3.46
C MET A 1 23.16 11.92 2.64
N ARG A 2 23.18 10.72 2.05
CA ARG A 2 22.01 10.14 1.38
C ARG A 2 21.52 8.92 2.14
N VAL A 3 20.23 8.87 2.48
CA VAL A 3 19.62 7.87 3.35
C VAL A 3 18.45 7.21 2.64
N LEU A 4 18.47 5.87 2.58
CA LEU A 4 17.35 5.08 2.11
C LEU A 4 16.48 4.66 3.30
N ILE A 5 15.21 5.06 3.28
CA ILE A 5 14.21 4.72 4.29
C ILE A 5 13.33 3.62 3.70
N ALA A 6 13.61 2.37 4.05
CA ALA A 6 12.93 1.19 3.51
C ALA A 6 12.29 0.31 4.60
N PRO A 7 11.32 0.82 5.38
CA PRO A 7 10.64 0.05 6.41
C PRO A 7 9.55 -0.84 5.82
N ASP A 8 9.19 -1.87 6.58
CA ASP A 8 7.92 -2.58 6.46
C ASP A 8 6.86 -1.94 7.40
N GLY A 9 5.63 -2.42 7.31
CA GLY A 9 4.51 -1.97 8.13
C GLY A 9 4.63 -2.40 9.59
N PHE A 10 3.96 -1.63 10.45
CA PHE A 10 3.78 -1.95 11.85
C PHE A 10 2.35 -2.47 12.00
N GLY A 11 2.18 -3.79 12.04
CA GLY A 11 0.88 -4.47 11.98
C GLY A 11 -0.22 -3.79 12.81
N GLY A 12 -1.31 -3.39 12.15
CA GLY A 12 -2.47 -2.73 12.77
C GLY A 12 -2.24 -1.29 13.25
N THR A 13 -1.06 -0.72 13.03
CA THR A 13 -0.68 0.62 13.51
C THR A 13 -0.30 1.57 12.37
N LEU A 14 0.71 1.22 11.56
CA LEU A 14 1.16 2.01 10.42
C LEU A 14 1.34 1.09 9.20
N SER A 15 0.80 1.49 8.06
CA SER A 15 1.20 0.92 6.78
C SER A 15 2.70 1.16 6.52
N PRO A 16 3.34 0.38 5.63
CA PRO A 16 4.74 0.63 5.28
C PRO A 16 4.99 2.06 4.76
N VAL A 17 4.03 2.61 3.99
CA VAL A 17 4.08 3.98 3.45
C VAL A 17 4.04 5.01 4.59
N GLU A 18 3.14 4.84 5.56
CA GLU A 18 3.05 5.72 6.73
C GLU A 18 4.29 5.62 7.62
N ALA A 19 4.84 4.41 7.80
CA ALA A 19 6.08 4.20 8.53
C ALA A 19 7.26 4.95 7.87
N ALA A 20 7.39 4.84 6.53
CA ALA A 20 8.43 5.56 5.79
C ALA A 20 8.28 7.08 5.94
N ALA A 21 7.06 7.60 5.83
CA ALA A 21 6.78 9.03 6.02
C ALA A 21 7.10 9.51 7.44
N ALA A 22 6.72 8.74 8.47
CA ALA A 22 6.99 9.08 9.86
C ALA A 22 8.49 9.10 10.18
N ILE A 23 9.25 8.11 9.70
CA ILE A 23 10.71 8.06 9.84
C ILE A 23 11.35 9.26 9.14
N ALA A 24 10.93 9.57 7.91
CA ALA A 24 11.45 10.71 7.16
C ALA A 24 11.18 12.05 7.86
N ALA A 25 10.00 12.22 8.45
CA ALA A 25 9.66 13.41 9.22
C ALA A 25 10.56 13.57 10.45
N GLY A 26 10.78 12.49 11.20
CA GLY A 26 11.69 12.48 12.35
C GLY A 26 13.14 12.74 11.95
N TRP A 27 13.61 12.15 10.86
CA TRP A 27 14.97 12.34 10.35
C TRP A 27 15.22 13.80 9.97
N ARG A 28 14.33 14.40 9.19
CA ARG A 28 14.45 15.80 8.75
C ARG A 28 14.51 16.79 9.92
N ALA A 29 13.86 16.48 11.04
CA ALA A 29 13.92 17.32 12.23
C ALA A 29 15.33 17.38 12.86
N ALA A 30 16.12 16.31 12.72
CA ALA A 30 17.48 16.21 13.26
C ALA A 30 18.58 16.51 12.23
N ALA A 31 18.37 16.15 10.97
CA ALA A 31 19.32 16.30 9.87
C ALA A 31 18.61 16.84 8.62
N PRO A 32 18.34 18.16 8.54
CA PRO A 32 17.53 18.76 7.47
C PRO A 32 18.22 18.78 6.10
N ASP A 33 19.54 18.71 6.07
CA ASP A 33 20.34 18.79 4.83
C ASP A 33 20.66 17.40 4.22
N ASP A 34 20.12 16.32 4.79
CA ASP A 34 20.27 14.98 4.23
C ASP A 34 19.26 14.71 3.13
N ASP A 35 19.72 14.06 2.06
CA ASP A 35 18.87 13.56 0.98
C ASP A 35 18.20 12.26 1.41
N LEU A 36 16.87 12.20 1.38
CA LEU A 36 16.08 11.04 1.81
C LEU A 36 15.34 10.41 0.63
N ASP A 37 15.62 9.14 0.36
CA ASP A 37 14.83 8.30 -0.55
C ASP A 37 13.89 7.42 0.26
N LEU A 38 12.59 7.49 0.00
CA LEU A 38 11.60 6.62 0.64
C LEU A 38 11.32 5.43 -0.28
N ALA A 39 11.50 4.23 0.25
CA ALA A 39 11.26 2.97 -0.44
C ALA A 39 10.53 1.99 0.49
N PRO A 40 9.27 2.28 0.88
CA PRO A 40 8.49 1.38 1.73
C PRO A 40 8.44 -0.01 1.12
N LEU A 41 8.50 -1.04 1.98
CA LEU A 41 8.60 -2.43 1.57
C LEU A 41 7.37 -3.23 2.00
N SER A 42 7.19 -4.38 1.37
CA SER A 42 6.23 -5.41 1.77
C SER A 42 6.80 -6.77 1.39
N ASP A 43 6.48 -7.80 2.18
CA ASP A 43 6.79 -9.20 1.92
C ASP A 43 5.71 -9.93 1.09
N GLY A 44 4.67 -9.21 0.65
CA GLY A 44 3.50 -9.75 -0.03
C GLY A 44 2.28 -9.94 0.88
N GLY A 45 2.41 -9.67 2.18
CA GLY A 45 1.29 -9.59 3.11
C GLY A 45 0.52 -8.26 3.05
N PRO A 46 -0.38 -8.00 4.01
CA PRO A 46 -1.25 -6.82 4.05
C PRO A 46 -0.51 -5.49 3.83
N GLY A 47 -1.02 -4.69 2.89
CA GLY A 47 -0.41 -3.42 2.48
C GLY A 47 0.54 -3.56 1.29
N PHE A 48 0.69 -4.76 0.71
CA PHE A 48 1.51 -5.02 -0.48
C PHE A 48 1.09 -4.15 -1.66
N VAL A 49 -0.22 -4.10 -1.94
CA VAL A 49 -0.77 -3.32 -3.06
C VAL A 49 -0.54 -1.81 -2.86
N GLU A 50 -0.60 -1.30 -1.62
CA GLU A 50 -0.33 0.11 -1.33
C GLU A 50 1.13 0.49 -1.57
N VAL A 51 2.06 -0.39 -1.17
CA VAL A 51 3.49 -0.19 -1.41
C VAL A 51 3.78 -0.07 -2.90
N LEU A 52 3.21 -0.98 -3.70
CA LEU A 52 3.39 -0.94 -5.15
C LEU A 52 2.69 0.26 -5.79
N ALA A 53 1.51 0.66 -5.30
CA ALA A 53 0.82 1.84 -5.80
C ALA A 53 1.63 3.12 -5.55
N ALA A 54 2.35 3.21 -4.43
CA ALA A 54 3.27 4.31 -4.15
C ALA A 54 4.54 4.27 -5.01
N ALA A 55 5.02 3.07 -5.36
CA ALA A 55 6.25 2.87 -6.12
C ALA A 55 6.09 2.90 -7.65
N LEU A 56 4.88 2.69 -8.18
CA LEU A 56 4.57 2.59 -9.60
C LEU A 56 3.65 3.72 -10.06
N PRO A 57 4.17 4.87 -10.54
CA PRO A 57 3.36 6.03 -10.91
C PRO A 57 2.37 5.80 -12.06
N GLY A 58 2.64 4.81 -12.91
CA GLY A 58 1.76 4.41 -14.02
C GLY A 58 0.65 3.44 -13.60
N ALA A 59 0.70 2.93 -12.37
CA ALA A 59 -0.24 1.95 -11.91
C ALA A 59 -1.59 2.60 -11.57
N HIS A 60 -2.68 1.89 -11.84
CA HIS A 60 -4.04 2.34 -11.52
C HIS A 60 -4.87 1.22 -10.93
N ARG A 61 -5.82 1.60 -10.07
CA ARG A 61 -6.73 0.67 -9.42
C ARG A 61 -7.88 0.31 -10.35
N LEU A 62 -8.11 -0.99 -10.51
CA LEU A 62 -9.27 -1.54 -11.21
C LEU A 62 -10.17 -2.24 -10.20
N ALA A 63 -11.40 -1.74 -10.07
CA ALA A 63 -12.40 -2.33 -9.20
C ALA A 63 -13.23 -3.39 -9.95
N VAL A 64 -13.20 -4.64 -9.48
CA VAL A 64 -13.90 -5.78 -10.10
C VAL A 64 -14.89 -6.41 -9.14
N ARG A 65 -15.94 -7.04 -9.70
CA ARG A 65 -16.89 -7.85 -8.93
C ARG A 65 -16.35 -9.26 -8.80
N VAL A 66 -16.33 -9.78 -7.59
CA VAL A 66 -15.87 -11.14 -7.27
C VAL A 66 -16.86 -11.85 -6.35
N GLU A 67 -16.70 -13.16 -6.24
CA GLU A 67 -17.40 -14.01 -5.27
C GLU A 67 -16.52 -14.23 -4.03
N ASP A 68 -17.14 -14.50 -2.88
CA ASP A 68 -16.42 -14.74 -1.64
C ASP A 68 -15.93 -16.20 -1.61
N PRO A 69 -15.14 -16.61 -0.60
CA PRO A 69 -14.72 -18.00 -0.48
C PRO A 69 -15.88 -19.02 -0.37
N LEU A 70 -17.13 -18.58 -0.18
CA LEU A 70 -18.33 -19.42 -0.13
C LEU A 70 -19.19 -19.32 -1.41
N ALA A 71 -18.63 -18.81 -2.52
CA ALA A 71 -19.29 -18.62 -3.81
C ALA A 71 -20.56 -17.74 -3.73
N ARG A 72 -20.65 -16.88 -2.72
CA ARG A 72 -21.69 -15.86 -2.66
C ARG A 72 -21.15 -14.64 -3.38
N PRO A 73 -21.97 -13.95 -4.20
CA PRO A 73 -21.55 -12.66 -4.74
C PRO A 73 -21.17 -11.77 -3.57
N VAL A 74 -19.91 -11.30 -3.53
CA VAL A 74 -19.43 -10.42 -2.47
C VAL A 74 -20.13 -9.08 -2.67
N ARG A 75 -21.22 -8.90 -1.95
CA ARG A 75 -21.46 -7.65 -1.27
C ARG A 75 -20.80 -7.84 0.08
N ALA A 76 -19.49 -7.62 0.21
CA ALA A 76 -18.94 -7.43 1.54
C ALA A 76 -19.55 -6.10 1.95
N GLU A 77 -20.54 -6.19 2.82
CA GLU A 77 -21.15 -5.04 3.44
C GLU A 77 -20.10 -4.56 4.42
N ASP A 78 -19.50 -3.40 4.13
CA ASP A 78 -19.02 -2.59 5.23
C ASP A 78 -20.19 -2.34 6.21
N PRO A 79 -19.99 -1.77 7.40
CA PRO A 79 -21.10 -1.50 8.33
C PRO A 79 -22.27 -0.67 7.76
N LEU A 80 -22.15 -0.21 6.51
CA LEU A 80 -23.11 0.61 5.75
C LEU A 80 -23.66 -0.09 4.50
N ALA A 81 -23.46 -1.41 4.33
CA ALA A 81 -23.98 -2.21 3.22
C ALA A 81 -23.56 -1.74 1.81
N ARG A 82 -22.38 -1.12 1.67
CA ARG A 82 -21.84 -0.74 0.37
C ARG A 82 -21.21 -1.96 -0.32
N PRO A 83 -21.32 -2.11 -1.66
CA PRO A 83 -20.64 -3.20 -2.35
C PRO A 83 -19.12 -3.05 -2.23
N VAL A 84 -18.45 -3.93 -1.49
CA VAL A 84 -16.99 -4.05 -1.53
C VAL A 84 -16.60 -4.73 -2.84
N ARG A 85 -15.78 -4.03 -3.62
CA ARG A 85 -15.19 -4.52 -4.86
C ARG A 85 -13.79 -5.02 -4.53
N ALA A 86 -13.35 -6.11 -5.15
CA ALA A 86 -11.93 -6.41 -5.15
C ALA A 86 -11.23 -5.34 -5.98
N GLU A 87 -10.13 -4.81 -5.46
CA GLU A 87 -9.28 -3.86 -6.18
C GLU A 87 -8.00 -4.58 -6.61
N LEU A 88 -7.69 -4.45 -7.89
CA LEU A 88 -6.45 -4.93 -8.49
C LEU A 88 -5.64 -3.68 -8.84
N LEU A 89 -4.32 -3.72 -8.60
CA LEU A 89 -3.43 -2.68 -9.11
C LEU A 89 -2.85 -3.15 -10.45
N LEU A 90 -3.07 -2.37 -11.51
CA LEU A 90 -2.59 -2.67 -12.85
C LEU A 90 -1.46 -1.74 -13.26
N ASP A 91 -0.33 -2.30 -13.66
CA ASP A 91 0.79 -1.60 -14.30
C ASP A 91 1.13 -2.27 -15.63
N GLY A 92 0.73 -1.64 -16.75
CA GLY A 92 0.87 -2.21 -18.08
C GLY A 92 0.14 -3.56 -18.21
N THR A 93 0.91 -4.64 -18.34
CA THR A 93 0.40 -6.02 -18.45
C THR A 93 0.47 -6.80 -17.14
N THR A 94 0.89 -6.18 -16.05
CA THR A 94 1.05 -6.82 -14.74
C THR A 94 -0.08 -6.40 -13.81
N ALA A 95 -0.68 -7.38 -13.13
CA ALA A 95 -1.68 -7.18 -12.10
C ALA A 95 -1.15 -7.61 -10.73
N TYR A 96 -1.35 -6.78 -9.73
CA TYR A 96 -1.03 -7.05 -8.33
C TYR A 96 -2.32 -7.15 -7.52
N VAL A 97 -2.38 -8.15 -6.66
CA VAL A 97 -3.59 -8.55 -5.92
C VAL A 97 -3.22 -8.83 -4.47
N GLU A 98 -4.15 -8.57 -3.57
CA GLU A 98 -4.10 -8.89 -2.14
C GLU A 98 -5.48 -9.42 -1.70
#